data_AF-A0AAU3RZ50-F1
#
_entry.id   AF-A0AAU3RZ50-F1
#
_cell.length_a   1.000
_cell.length_b   1.000
_cell.length_c   1.000
_cell.angle_alpha   90.00
_cell.angle_beta   90.00
_cell.angle_gamma   90.00
#
_symmetry.space_group_name_H-M   'P 1'
#
loop_
_entity.id
_entity.type
_entity.pdbx_description
1 polymer ?
#
loop_
_entity_poly.entity_id
_entity_poly.type
_entity_poly.pdbx_seq_one_letter_code
_entity_poly.pdbx_strand_id
1 'polypeptide(L)'
;MYEYGAARLVRAVSAALWAGTLLLTGCQRAPAAPAPPASAPTPSYGATFLGPGDCAARGQAFREVPCTSERAVAQVSVRSEGTRAAGAAGCPLNTDFVLYIGGEGASGYACMRNLEAPHPGDPGMGGGPFTVVGDCVFHAGADQVKETPCDGSGANPPEYRVTSAVPRRPDCPASTALYVELPGAGEGVGCARRL
;
A
#
# COMPACT_ATOMS: atom_id res chain seq x y z
N MET A 1 22.16 -3.54 34.91
CA MET A 1 22.22 -3.40 36.39
C MET A 1 20.77 -3.26 36.85
N TYR A 2 20.06 -4.26 37.34
CA TYR A 2 20.41 -5.31 38.29
C TYR A 2 19.57 -6.56 38.02
N GLU A 3 20.23 -7.72 38.08
CA GLU A 3 19.59 -9.01 38.32
C GLU A 3 18.99 -9.05 39.73
N TYR A 4 17.87 -9.76 39.90
CA TYR A 4 17.47 -10.31 41.19
C TYR A 4 16.87 -11.71 40.99
N GLY A 5 17.73 -12.72 41.08
CA GLY A 5 17.34 -14.06 41.48
C GLY A 5 17.65 -14.25 42.96
N ALA A 6 16.71 -14.82 43.73
CA ALA A 6 17.01 -15.52 44.98
C ALA A 6 15.83 -16.38 45.44
N ALA A 7 16.02 -17.69 45.31
CA ALA A 7 15.73 -18.79 46.25
C ALA A 7 14.55 -18.71 47.23
N ARG A 8 13.82 -19.84 47.35
CA ARG A 8 13.69 -20.56 48.64
C ARG A 8 13.25 -22.02 48.48
N LEU A 9 13.78 -22.82 49.40
CA LEU A 9 13.82 -24.28 49.51
C LEU A 9 12.50 -24.94 49.98
N VAL A 10 12.25 -26.14 49.42
CA VAL A 10 11.98 -27.45 50.07
C VAL A 10 11.11 -27.51 51.34
N ARG A 11 10.03 -28.31 51.30
CA ARG A 11 9.79 -29.45 52.22
C ARG A 11 8.62 -30.35 51.77
N ALA A 12 8.91 -31.64 51.81
CA ALA A 12 8.00 -32.77 51.60
C ALA A 12 7.09 -33.01 52.83
N VAL A 13 6.03 -33.82 52.67
CA VAL A 13 5.74 -35.04 53.48
C VAL A 13 4.33 -35.62 53.14
N SER A 14 4.35 -36.88 52.71
CA SER A 14 3.49 -38.05 52.99
C SER A 14 1.97 -38.08 52.76
N ALA A 15 1.61 -38.91 51.77
CA ALA A 15 0.79 -40.15 51.83
C ALA A 15 -0.51 -40.23 52.65
N ALA A 16 -1.61 -40.60 51.97
CA ALA A 16 -2.62 -41.53 52.49
C ALA A 16 -3.38 -42.22 51.34
N LEU A 17 -3.43 -43.55 51.39
CA LEU A 17 -4.22 -44.43 50.54
C LEU A 17 -5.72 -44.23 50.80
N TRP A 18 -6.54 -44.26 49.74
CA TRP A 18 -7.89 -44.81 49.80
C TRP A 18 -8.21 -45.60 48.53
N ALA A 19 -8.52 -46.87 48.74
CA ALA A 19 -9.03 -47.81 47.76
C ALA A 19 -10.50 -47.50 47.42
N GLY A 20 -10.90 -47.75 46.17
CA GLY A 20 -12.30 -47.62 45.75
C GLY A 20 -12.49 -47.80 44.25
N THR A 21 -12.26 -49.01 43.73
CA THR A 21 -12.72 -49.42 42.40
C THR A 21 -14.22 -49.73 42.43
N LEU A 22 -15.03 -48.89 41.78
CA LEU A 22 -16.38 -49.21 41.33
C LEU A 22 -16.48 -48.84 39.85
N LEU A 23 -16.51 -49.87 39.01
CA LEU A 23 -16.74 -49.81 37.57
C LEU A 23 -18.21 -49.52 37.29
N LEU A 24 -18.50 -48.34 36.74
CA LEU A 24 -19.74 -48.06 36.00
C LEU A 24 -19.32 -47.48 34.64
N THR A 25 -19.30 -48.36 33.64
CA THR A 25 -19.07 -48.02 32.23
C THR A 25 -20.26 -47.26 31.67
N GLY A 26 -20.25 -45.93 31.81
CA GLY A 26 -21.07 -45.03 31.02
C GLY A 26 -20.31 -44.63 29.76
N CYS A 27 -20.78 -45.03 28.58
CA CYS A 27 -20.31 -44.50 27.30
C CYS A 27 -20.70 -43.03 27.18
N GLN A 28 -19.93 -42.13 27.78
CA GLN A 28 -20.00 -40.71 27.49
C GLN A 28 -19.13 -40.45 26.26
N ARG A 29 -19.79 -40.09 25.16
CA ARG A 29 -19.15 -39.64 23.93
C ARG A 29 -18.32 -38.41 24.29
N ALA A 30 -16.99 -38.55 24.27
CA ALA A 30 -16.09 -37.44 24.53
C ALA A 30 -16.48 -36.28 23.60
N PRO A 31 -16.57 -35.03 24.10
CA PRO A 31 -16.71 -33.88 23.22
C PRO A 31 -15.51 -33.92 22.26
N ALA A 32 -15.80 -33.91 20.96
CA ALA A 32 -14.78 -33.81 19.95
C ALA A 32 -13.88 -32.62 20.31
N ALA A 33 -12.58 -32.89 20.47
CA ALA A 33 -11.61 -31.81 20.62
C ALA A 33 -11.83 -30.82 19.46
N PRO A 34 -11.87 -29.50 19.72
CA PRO A 34 -11.98 -28.54 18.64
C PRO A 34 -10.85 -28.82 17.64
N ALA A 35 -11.23 -28.99 16.38
CA ALA A 35 -10.26 -29.17 15.31
C ALA A 35 -9.23 -28.04 15.41
N PRO A 36 -7.92 -28.33 15.24
CA PRO A 36 -6.93 -27.26 15.16
C PRO A 36 -7.40 -26.27 14.09
N PRO A 37 -7.24 -24.95 14.31
CA PRO A 37 -7.58 -23.98 13.28
C PRO A 37 -6.91 -24.41 11.99
N ALA A 38 -7.70 -24.53 10.92
CA ALA A 38 -7.17 -24.84 9.60
C ALA A 38 -6.00 -23.88 9.35
N SER A 39 -4.81 -24.43 9.09
CA SER A 39 -3.66 -23.61 8.76
C SER A 39 -4.07 -22.67 7.64
N ALA A 40 -3.97 -21.36 7.87
CA ALA A 40 -4.23 -20.38 6.83
C ALA A 40 -3.44 -20.81 5.59
N PRO A 41 -4.04 -20.80 4.39
CA PRO A 41 -3.35 -21.21 3.18
C PRO A 41 -2.02 -20.48 3.13
N THR A 42 -0.93 -21.23 3.02
CA THR A 42 0.39 -20.62 2.87
C THR A 42 0.31 -19.81 1.59
N PRO A 43 0.46 -18.49 1.69
CA PRO A 43 0.26 -17.67 0.53
C PRO A 43 1.32 -18.02 -0.51
N SER A 44 0.87 -18.50 -1.67
CA SER A 44 1.72 -18.73 -2.84
C SER A 44 1.94 -17.39 -3.51
N TYR A 45 2.85 -16.61 -2.96
CA TYR A 45 3.39 -15.43 -3.61
C TYR A 45 4.27 -15.87 -4.76
N GLY A 46 4.23 -15.15 -5.89
CA GLY A 46 5.00 -15.50 -7.08
C GLY A 46 6.51 -15.59 -6.82
N ALA A 47 7.29 -15.87 -7.87
CA ALA A 47 8.77 -15.90 -7.75
C ALA A 47 9.36 -14.55 -7.31
N THR A 48 8.61 -13.45 -7.48
CA THR A 48 8.98 -12.09 -7.10
C THR A 48 7.94 -11.53 -6.14
N PHE A 49 8.40 -10.99 -5.01
CA PHE A 49 7.53 -10.26 -4.09
C PHE A 49 6.89 -9.05 -4.78
N LEU A 50 5.56 -8.97 -4.67
CA LEU A 50 4.74 -7.94 -5.32
C LEU A 50 5.03 -7.85 -6.82
N GLY A 51 4.95 -8.97 -7.51
CA GLY A 51 5.00 -9.04 -8.95
C GLY A 51 3.79 -8.36 -9.62
N PRO A 52 3.83 -8.13 -10.93
CA PRO A 52 2.69 -7.55 -11.66
C PRO A 52 1.43 -8.41 -11.48
N GLY A 53 0.32 -7.78 -11.11
CA GLY A 53 -0.96 -8.43 -10.82
C GLY A 53 -1.14 -8.86 -9.37
N ASP A 54 -0.08 -8.92 -8.56
CA ASP A 54 -0.18 -9.28 -7.15
C ASP A 54 -0.86 -8.18 -6.33
N CYS A 55 -1.55 -8.60 -5.27
CA CYS A 55 -2.26 -7.68 -4.39
C CYS A 55 -1.55 -7.52 -3.05
N ALA A 56 -1.70 -6.34 -2.47
CA ALA A 56 -1.09 -6.00 -1.20
C ALA A 56 -2.12 -5.52 -0.18
N ALA A 57 -1.86 -5.84 1.09
CA ALA A 57 -2.53 -5.27 2.24
C ALA A 57 -1.66 -4.16 2.84
N ARG A 58 -2.31 -3.09 3.32
CA ARG A 58 -1.64 -2.01 4.05
C ARG A 58 -1.40 -2.40 5.51
N GLY A 59 -0.27 -1.99 6.06
CA GLY A 59 0.12 -2.17 7.45
C GLY A 59 1.32 -1.28 7.79
N GLN A 60 2.12 -1.66 8.79
CA GLN A 60 3.42 -0.99 9.04
C GLN A 60 4.34 -1.06 7.81
N ALA A 61 4.27 -2.18 7.10
CA ALA A 61 4.79 -2.36 5.75
C ALA A 61 3.68 -3.01 4.91
N PHE A 62 3.73 -2.78 3.60
CA PHE A 62 2.88 -3.52 2.68
C PHE A 62 3.27 -5.00 2.68
N ARG A 63 2.25 -5.85 2.66
CA ARG A 63 2.42 -7.30 2.61
C ARG A 63 1.63 -7.80 1.42
N GLU A 64 2.21 -8.69 0.65
CA GLU A 64 1.48 -9.40 -0.38
C GLU A 64 0.36 -10.24 0.26
N VAL A 65 -0.78 -10.34 -0.42
CA VAL A 65 -1.96 -11.12 -0.01
C VAL A 65 -2.67 -11.63 -1.27
N PRO A 66 -3.48 -12.70 -1.18
CA PRO A 66 -4.35 -13.08 -2.30
C PRO A 66 -5.28 -11.93 -2.67
N CYS A 67 -5.46 -11.66 -3.97
CA CYS A 67 -6.37 -10.59 -4.43
C CYS A 67 -7.84 -10.80 -4.02
N THR A 68 -8.24 -12.04 -3.74
CA THR A 68 -9.58 -12.38 -3.22
C THR A 68 -9.71 -12.12 -1.71
N SER A 69 -8.65 -11.71 -1.03
CA SER A 69 -8.70 -11.39 0.39
C SER A 69 -9.40 -10.06 0.62
N GLU A 70 -10.27 -9.98 1.61
CA GLU A 70 -10.86 -8.72 2.11
C GLU A 70 -9.80 -7.73 2.63
N ARG A 71 -8.55 -8.18 2.84
CA ARG A 71 -7.43 -7.32 3.25
C ARG A 71 -6.67 -6.74 2.07
N ALA A 72 -6.95 -7.16 0.84
CA ALA A 72 -6.32 -6.61 -0.35
C ALA A 72 -6.81 -5.17 -0.54
N VAL A 73 -5.89 -4.22 -0.69
CA VAL A 73 -6.22 -2.78 -0.85
C VAL A 73 -5.64 -2.18 -2.12
N ALA A 74 -4.63 -2.80 -2.70
CA ALA A 74 -3.99 -2.32 -3.92
C ALA A 74 -3.43 -3.50 -4.73
N GLN A 75 -3.36 -3.33 -6.04
CA GLN A 75 -2.74 -4.25 -6.99
C GLN A 75 -1.52 -3.60 -7.63
N VAL A 76 -0.51 -4.40 -7.92
CA VAL A 76 0.69 -3.99 -8.64
C VAL A 76 0.39 -3.97 -10.14
N SER A 77 0.53 -2.82 -10.79
CA SER A 77 0.44 -2.71 -12.25
C SER A 77 1.79 -2.99 -12.92
N VAL A 78 2.87 -2.47 -12.34
CA VAL A 78 4.24 -2.65 -12.82
C VAL A 78 5.16 -2.91 -11.63
N ARG A 79 6.05 -3.89 -11.79
CA ARG A 79 7.13 -4.20 -10.86
C ARG A 79 8.46 -3.99 -11.59
N SER A 80 9.32 -3.14 -11.04
CA SER A 80 10.68 -2.94 -11.54
C SER A 80 11.69 -3.30 -10.48
N GLU A 81 12.62 -4.19 -10.80
CA GLU A 81 13.77 -4.51 -9.96
C GLU A 81 14.87 -3.45 -10.07
N GLY A 82 15.80 -3.44 -9.11
CA GLY A 82 16.98 -2.58 -9.14
C GLY A 82 16.86 -1.33 -8.26
N THR A 83 17.50 -0.23 -8.68
CA THR A 83 17.70 0.92 -7.81
C THR A 83 16.42 1.75 -7.64
N ARG A 84 16.22 2.26 -6.43
CA ARG A 84 15.11 3.16 -6.06
C ARG A 84 15.07 4.44 -6.91
N ALA A 85 16.20 4.81 -7.54
CA ALA A 85 16.41 6.08 -8.22
C ALA A 85 15.56 6.27 -9.49
N ALA A 86 15.09 5.18 -10.11
CA ALA A 86 14.19 5.28 -11.27
C ALA A 86 12.81 5.86 -10.91
N GLY A 87 12.42 5.83 -9.63
CA GLY A 87 11.20 6.48 -9.14
C GLY A 87 9.94 6.01 -9.86
N ALA A 88 9.00 6.93 -10.07
CA ALA A 88 7.75 6.65 -10.77
C ALA A 88 7.93 6.55 -12.31
N ALA A 89 9.08 6.87 -12.90
CA ALA A 89 9.19 7.10 -14.35
C ALA A 89 8.68 5.96 -15.25
N GLY A 90 8.77 4.70 -14.80
CA GLY A 90 8.24 3.54 -15.52
C GLY A 90 6.79 3.16 -15.18
N CYS A 91 6.10 3.94 -14.35
CA CYS A 91 4.75 3.66 -13.92
C CYS A 91 3.71 4.18 -14.92
N PRO A 92 2.56 3.49 -15.07
CA PRO A 92 1.40 4.04 -15.76
C PRO A 92 0.95 5.35 -15.13
N LEU A 93 0.49 6.31 -15.93
CA LEU A 93 0.10 7.63 -15.43
C LEU A 93 -1.04 7.62 -14.41
N ASN A 94 -1.89 6.59 -14.43
CA ASN A 94 -2.97 6.39 -13.45
C ASN A 94 -2.54 5.64 -12.18
N THR A 95 -1.24 5.58 -11.90
CA THR A 95 -0.72 4.96 -10.68
C THR A 95 -1.19 5.76 -9.47
N ASP A 96 -1.74 5.09 -8.45
CA ASP A 96 -2.22 5.77 -7.24
C ASP A 96 -1.07 6.11 -6.28
N PHE A 97 -0.07 5.23 -6.19
CA PHE A 97 1.14 5.49 -5.44
C PHE A 97 2.28 4.56 -5.88
N VAL A 98 3.52 4.96 -5.61
CA VAL A 98 4.70 4.12 -5.83
C VAL A 98 5.14 3.53 -4.51
N LEU A 99 5.15 2.20 -4.43
CA LEU A 99 5.71 1.47 -3.29
C LEU A 99 7.17 1.14 -3.57
N TYR A 100 8.07 1.69 -2.77
CA TYR A 100 9.48 1.34 -2.83
C TYR A 100 9.77 0.11 -1.99
N ILE A 101 10.38 -0.90 -2.62
CA ILE A 101 10.66 -2.19 -2.03
C ILE A 101 12.17 -2.28 -1.75
N GLY A 102 12.53 -2.66 -0.52
CA GLY A 102 13.92 -2.86 -0.12
C GLY A 102 14.04 -4.00 0.89
N GLY A 103 15.15 -4.73 0.81
CA GLY A 103 15.47 -5.88 1.66
C GLY A 103 16.55 -6.75 1.00
N GLU A 104 17.05 -7.74 1.73
CA GLU A 104 17.97 -8.74 1.17
C GLU A 104 17.25 -9.56 0.09
N GLY A 105 17.77 -9.52 -1.15
CA GLY A 105 17.23 -10.27 -2.29
C GLY A 105 16.09 -9.62 -3.06
N ALA A 106 15.52 -8.49 -2.62
CA ALA A 106 14.47 -7.77 -3.35
C ALA A 106 14.61 -6.24 -3.20
N SER A 107 14.96 -5.57 -4.30
CA SER A 107 15.02 -4.11 -4.37
C SER A 107 14.24 -3.60 -5.60
N GLY A 108 13.75 -2.36 -5.51
CA GLY A 108 13.13 -1.66 -6.62
C GLY A 108 11.85 -0.94 -6.21
N TYR A 109 10.87 -0.92 -7.11
CA TYR A 109 9.58 -0.31 -6.86
C TYR A 109 8.43 -1.05 -7.54
N ALA A 110 7.23 -0.82 -7.02
CA ALA A 110 5.97 -1.27 -7.58
C ALA A 110 5.04 -0.07 -7.78
N CYS A 111 4.46 0.01 -8.96
CA CYS A 111 3.41 0.98 -9.30
C CYS A 111 2.09 0.40 -8.83
N MET A 112 1.45 1.05 -7.87
CA MET A 112 0.29 0.51 -7.18
C MET A 112 -0.96 1.23 -7.63
N ARG A 113 -2.03 0.46 -7.88
CA ARG A 113 -3.38 0.96 -8.08
C ARG A 113 -4.24 0.46 -6.92
N ASN A 114 -4.95 1.34 -6.23
CA ASN A 114 -5.90 0.92 -5.20
C ASN A 114 -6.97 0.02 -5.84
N LEU A 115 -7.50 -0.93 -5.08
CA LEU A 115 -8.61 -1.76 -5.54
C LEU A 115 -9.96 -1.02 -5.42
N GLU A 116 -10.01 -0.04 -4.52
CA GLU A 116 -11.20 0.77 -4.23
C GLU A 116 -10.83 2.25 -4.21
N ALA A 117 -11.84 3.12 -4.35
CA ALA A 117 -11.68 4.55 -4.20
C ALA A 117 -11.19 4.93 -2.79
N PRO A 118 -10.46 6.06 -2.63
CA PRO A 118 -10.08 7.00 -3.68
C PRO A 118 -8.92 6.49 -4.54
N HIS A 119 -8.86 6.99 -5.78
CA HIS A 119 -7.80 6.73 -6.74
C HIS A 119 -6.98 8.00 -6.99
N PRO A 120 -5.95 8.29 -6.18
CA PRO A 120 -5.14 9.51 -6.32
C PRO A 120 -4.53 9.72 -7.72
N GLY A 121 -4.28 8.66 -8.49
CA GLY A 121 -3.74 8.76 -9.84
C GLY A 121 -4.78 9.10 -10.91
N ASP A 122 -6.06 9.21 -10.56
CA ASP A 122 -7.09 9.62 -11.50
C ASP A 122 -7.18 11.15 -11.62
N PRO A 123 -7.45 11.69 -12.83
CA PRO A 123 -7.54 13.12 -13.04
C PRO A 123 -8.49 13.84 -12.07
N GLY A 124 -7.94 14.77 -11.30
CA GLY A 124 -8.63 15.62 -10.35
C GLY A 124 -8.82 15.01 -8.96
N MET A 125 -8.39 13.77 -8.73
CA MET A 125 -8.46 13.14 -7.42
C MET A 125 -7.33 13.57 -6.50
N GLY A 126 -6.17 13.91 -7.08
CA GLY A 126 -5.01 14.45 -6.39
C GLY A 126 -4.27 13.45 -5.50
N GLY A 127 -2.96 13.68 -5.34
CA GLY A 127 -2.10 12.90 -4.44
C GLY A 127 -1.44 11.69 -5.11
N GLY A 128 -1.62 11.53 -6.42
CA GLY A 128 -0.87 10.57 -7.22
C GLY A 128 0.60 10.97 -7.37
N PRO A 129 1.42 10.11 -7.99
CA PRO A 129 2.82 10.40 -8.27
C PRO A 129 3.01 11.28 -9.52
N PHE A 130 1.96 11.53 -10.29
CA PHE A 130 2.02 12.18 -11.60
C PHE A 130 0.92 13.20 -11.75
N THR A 131 1.28 14.37 -12.30
CA THR A 131 0.30 15.34 -12.78
C THR A 131 -0.04 15.08 -14.24
N VAL A 132 -1.32 15.00 -14.56
CA VAL A 132 -1.85 14.81 -15.92
C VAL A 132 -2.92 15.85 -16.26
N VAL A 133 -3.46 15.75 -17.47
CA VAL A 133 -4.58 16.61 -17.90
C VAL A 133 -5.82 16.26 -17.07
N GLY A 134 -6.44 17.29 -16.51
CA GLY A 134 -7.62 17.20 -15.66
C GLY A 134 -7.32 17.48 -14.20
N ASP A 135 -6.06 17.35 -13.77
CA ASP A 135 -5.64 17.58 -12.39
C ASP A 135 -5.65 19.04 -11.98
N CYS A 136 -5.85 19.22 -10.67
CA CYS A 136 -5.74 20.50 -10.02
C CYS A 136 -4.44 20.58 -9.24
N VAL A 137 -3.79 21.74 -9.32
CA VAL A 137 -2.50 21.98 -8.70
C VAL A 137 -2.50 23.30 -7.95
N PHE A 138 -1.60 23.39 -6.96
CA PHE A 138 -1.31 24.61 -6.22
C PHE A 138 0.21 24.87 -6.21
N HIS A 139 0.62 26.11 -5.99
CA HIS A 139 2.04 26.44 -5.84
C HIS A 139 2.59 25.87 -4.53
N ALA A 140 3.58 24.99 -4.63
CA ALA A 140 4.28 24.39 -3.48
C ALA A 140 5.67 25.00 -3.24
N GLY A 141 6.13 25.88 -4.12
CA GLY A 141 7.41 26.57 -4.07
C GLY A 141 7.58 27.49 -5.29
N ALA A 142 8.76 28.10 -5.44
CA ALA A 142 9.03 29.06 -6.53
C ALA A 142 8.74 28.48 -7.92
N ASP A 143 9.20 27.25 -8.18
CA ASP A 143 9.05 26.57 -9.47
C ASP A 143 8.46 25.16 -9.32
N GLN A 144 7.72 24.93 -8.23
CA GLN A 144 7.11 23.64 -7.94
C GLN A 144 5.62 23.78 -7.76
N VAL A 145 4.91 22.85 -8.39
CA VAL A 145 3.49 22.65 -8.19
C VAL A 145 3.28 21.27 -7.60
N LYS A 146 2.22 21.14 -6.81
CA LYS A 146 1.77 19.84 -6.29
C LYS A 146 0.30 19.68 -6.59
N GLU A 147 -0.09 18.43 -6.80
CA GLU A 147 -1.49 18.08 -6.97
C GLU A 147 -2.28 18.29 -5.69
N THR A 148 -3.56 18.56 -5.88
CA THR A 148 -4.57 18.55 -4.83
C THR A 148 -5.91 18.14 -5.43
N PRO A 149 -6.82 17.50 -4.67
CA PRO A 149 -8.16 17.21 -5.14
C PRO A 149 -8.85 18.45 -5.71
N CYS A 150 -9.43 18.32 -6.91
CA CYS A 150 -10.13 19.41 -7.58
C CYS A 150 -11.39 19.87 -6.85
N ASP A 151 -11.97 19.01 -6.01
CA ASP A 151 -13.16 19.32 -5.20
C ASP A 151 -12.85 20.16 -3.95
N GLY A 152 -11.57 20.47 -3.69
CA GLY A 152 -11.14 21.24 -2.54
C GLY A 152 -11.13 20.47 -1.23
N SER A 153 -11.27 19.14 -1.25
CA SER A 153 -11.19 18.29 -0.05
C SER A 153 -9.77 18.14 0.51
N GLY A 154 -8.75 18.53 -0.26
CA GLY A 154 -7.35 18.49 0.12
C GLY A 154 -6.95 19.55 1.16
N ALA A 155 -5.77 19.37 1.75
CA ALA A 155 -5.22 20.31 2.73
C ALA A 155 -4.88 21.69 2.13
N ASN A 156 -4.60 21.74 0.83
CA ASN A 156 -4.36 22.98 0.10
C ASN A 156 -5.44 23.14 -0.97
N PRO A 157 -6.05 24.33 -1.10
CA PRO A 157 -7.07 24.55 -2.11
C PRO A 157 -6.46 24.47 -3.53
N PRO A 158 -7.22 23.98 -4.53
CA PRO A 158 -6.76 23.99 -5.91
C PRO A 158 -6.70 25.43 -6.45
N GLU A 159 -5.58 25.80 -7.07
CA GLU A 159 -5.37 27.14 -7.64
C GLU A 159 -5.49 27.16 -9.17
N TYR A 160 -5.07 26.07 -9.80
CA TYR A 160 -5.10 25.90 -11.25
C TYR A 160 -5.57 24.50 -11.61
N ARG A 161 -6.11 24.36 -12.83
CA ARG A 161 -6.41 23.07 -13.44
C ARG A 161 -5.66 22.91 -14.75
N VAL A 162 -4.98 21.78 -14.94
CA VAL A 162 -4.35 21.41 -16.21
C VAL A 162 -5.45 21.02 -17.20
N THR A 163 -5.60 21.79 -18.28
CA THR A 163 -6.73 21.63 -19.22
C THR A 163 -6.35 20.95 -20.54
N SER A 164 -5.08 20.97 -20.90
CA SER A 164 -4.56 20.34 -22.10
C SER A 164 -3.07 20.05 -21.97
N ALA A 165 -2.57 19.11 -22.76
CA ALA A 165 -1.15 18.85 -22.95
C ALA A 165 -0.77 19.17 -24.39
N VAL A 166 0.33 19.89 -24.59
CA VAL A 166 0.85 20.26 -25.92
C VAL A 166 2.36 20.03 -25.98
N PRO A 167 2.97 19.89 -27.16
CA PRO A 167 4.42 19.66 -27.26
C PRO A 167 5.27 20.81 -26.74
N ARG A 168 4.82 22.07 -26.89
CA ARG A 168 5.61 23.26 -26.49
C ARG A 168 4.72 24.36 -25.95
N ARG A 169 5.28 25.19 -25.06
CA ARG A 169 4.58 26.32 -24.42
C ARG A 169 3.81 27.22 -25.41
N PRO A 170 4.35 27.62 -26.59
CA PRO A 170 3.62 28.47 -27.53
C PRO A 170 2.37 27.83 -28.14
N ASP A 171 2.24 26.52 -28.06
CA ASP A 171 1.09 25.78 -28.59
C ASP A 171 -0.08 25.77 -27.57
N CYS A 172 0.15 26.25 -26.34
CA CYS A 172 -0.90 26.37 -25.33
C CYS A 172 -1.91 27.48 -25.69
N PRO A 173 -3.18 27.34 -25.28
CA PRO A 173 -4.16 28.42 -25.42
C PRO A 173 -3.72 29.70 -24.73
N ALA A 174 -4.08 30.87 -25.27
CA ALA A 174 -3.76 32.18 -24.69
C ALA A 174 -4.31 32.39 -23.26
N SER A 175 -5.29 31.57 -22.84
CA SER A 175 -5.85 31.58 -21.49
C SER A 175 -5.02 30.80 -20.45
N THR A 176 -3.88 30.26 -20.86
CA THR A 176 -2.96 29.53 -19.98
C THR A 176 -2.31 30.50 -19.00
N ALA A 177 -2.47 30.21 -17.70
CA ALA A 177 -1.92 31.00 -16.61
C ALA A 177 -0.69 30.34 -15.98
N LEU A 178 -0.50 29.04 -16.19
CA LEU A 178 0.60 28.25 -15.63
C LEU A 178 0.97 27.14 -16.60
N TYR A 179 2.28 26.92 -16.77
CA TYR A 179 2.83 25.82 -17.56
C TYR A 179 3.35 24.75 -16.60
N VAL A 180 2.92 23.50 -16.79
CA VAL A 180 3.30 22.36 -15.97
C VAL A 180 4.09 21.37 -16.83
N GLU A 181 5.17 20.82 -16.30
CA GLU A 181 5.86 19.71 -16.95
C GLU A 181 5.09 18.42 -16.68
N LEU A 182 4.67 17.71 -17.72
CA LEU A 182 3.92 16.47 -17.60
C LEU A 182 4.82 15.26 -17.80
N PRO A 183 4.65 14.19 -17.01
CA PRO A 183 5.41 12.95 -17.16
C PRO A 183 4.99 12.15 -18.41
N GLY A 184 5.89 11.29 -18.90
CA GLY A 184 5.62 10.33 -19.99
C GLY A 184 6.52 10.50 -21.22
N ALA A 185 6.43 9.54 -22.15
CA ALA A 185 7.22 9.55 -23.38
C ALA A 185 6.74 10.68 -24.31
N GLY A 186 7.49 11.80 -24.30
CA GLY A 186 7.20 12.99 -25.09
C GLY A 186 6.88 14.25 -24.30
N GLU A 187 7.39 14.35 -23.05
CA GLU A 187 7.47 15.58 -22.20
C GLU A 187 6.62 16.73 -22.73
N GLY A 188 5.33 16.64 -22.43
CA GLY A 188 4.35 17.64 -22.85
C GLY A 188 4.28 18.79 -21.85
N VAL A 189 4.02 19.98 -22.36
CA VAL A 189 3.63 21.12 -21.54
C VAL A 189 2.15 21.01 -21.20
N GLY A 190 1.83 20.87 -19.92
CA GLY A 190 0.49 21.06 -19.38
C GLY A 190 0.12 22.54 -19.39
N CYS A 191 -0.99 22.86 -20.04
CA CYS A 191 -1.55 24.22 -20.07
C CYS A 191 -2.61 24.34 -18.98
N ALA A 192 -2.26 25.03 -17.89
CA ALA A 192 -3.15 25.18 -16.75
C ALA A 192 -3.83 26.56 -16.71
N ARG A 193 -5.11 26.57 -16.31
CA ARG A 193 -5.95 27.76 -16.15
C ARG A 193 -6.23 27.97 -14.66
N ARG A 194 -6.36 29.22 -14.23
CA ARG A 194 -6.81 29.54 -12.86
C ARG A 194 -8.22 29.00 -12.63
N LEU A 195 -8.47 28.52 -11.41
CA LEU A 195 -9.78 28.13 -10.91
C LEU A 195 -10.49 29.29 -10.21
#